data_AF-A0A5J5WKY3-F1
#
_entry.id   AF-A0A5J5WKY3-F1
#
_cell.length_a   1.000
_cell.length_b   1.000
_cell.length_c   1.000
_cell.angle_alpha   90.00
_cell.angle_beta   90.00
_cell.angle_gamma   90.00
#
_symmetry.space_group_name_H-M   'P 1'
#
loop_
_entity.id
_entity.type
_entity.pdbx_description
1 polymer ?
#
loop_
_entity_poly.entity_id
_entity_poly.type
_entity_poly.pdbx_seq_one_letter_code
_entity_poly.pdbx_strand_id
1 'polypeptide(L)'
;MRLHTLLFSSLFLSYAVVLATAVQCGEEAGGGLCPGEICCSKWGYCGTTNSYCLVENGCQLNCGDGDSGGGGGGGRRGSGGDGGALGDIISSEMFEEMLPYRNHYLCAAANFYTYDAFIAAAKLYPDFAATGDNDTRKREVAAFLGQTSEETTGRKAGAEYAWGYCYNENVNCLADYCDYNPNYPCYHLSFAMNTFVGNYNYGQFGESIGQKYELLQHPELLKTNVTLSFMSALWFWMTAQPPKPSCHSEITGEWKPSAKDIAAGRLPGYGVTINIINGGFECGKGGPNDHVENRINYYERYCDMLGVSYGPNLDCYNQVPFNQGLLLESI
;
A
#
# COMPACT_ATOMS: atom_id res chain seq x y z
N MET A 1 71.21 -18.30 -12.39
CA MET A 1 70.86 -17.00 -11.78
C MET A 1 69.93 -16.27 -12.74
N ARG A 2 68.61 -16.34 -12.53
CA ARG A 2 67.60 -15.39 -13.01
C ARG A 2 66.27 -15.76 -12.35
N LEU A 3 65.94 -14.95 -11.35
CA LEU A 3 64.78 -15.01 -10.48
C LEU A 3 63.63 -14.34 -11.24
N HIS A 4 62.55 -15.05 -11.53
CA HIS A 4 61.33 -14.44 -12.07
C HIS A 4 60.45 -13.99 -10.90
N THR A 5 60.52 -12.70 -10.62
CA THR A 5 59.72 -11.98 -9.62
C THR A 5 58.26 -11.91 -10.10
N LEU A 6 57.35 -12.56 -9.38
CA LEU A 6 55.90 -12.38 -9.53
C LEU A 6 55.51 -11.03 -8.91
N LEU A 7 55.11 -10.07 -9.73
CA LEU A 7 54.48 -8.82 -9.30
C LEU A 7 52.97 -9.06 -9.23
N PHE A 8 52.45 -9.30 -8.03
CA PHE A 8 51.02 -9.14 -7.72
C PHE A 8 50.74 -7.64 -7.57
N SER A 9 50.13 -7.00 -8.56
CA SER A 9 49.56 -5.66 -8.37
C SER A 9 48.16 -5.78 -7.77
N SER A 10 48.06 -5.58 -6.45
CA SER A 10 46.79 -5.42 -5.75
C SER A 10 46.19 -4.06 -6.08
N LEU A 11 45.21 -4.01 -6.99
CA LEU A 11 44.30 -2.86 -7.10
C LEU A 11 43.23 -3.03 -6.02
N PHE A 12 43.43 -2.38 -4.87
CA PHE A 12 42.37 -2.05 -3.93
C PHE A 12 41.48 -0.99 -4.60
N LEU A 13 40.41 -1.41 -5.27
CA LEU A 13 39.33 -0.52 -5.64
C LEU A 13 38.52 -0.24 -4.38
N SER A 14 38.63 0.97 -3.87
CA SER A 14 37.86 1.51 -2.76
C SER A 14 36.36 1.38 -3.04
N TYR A 15 35.72 0.45 -2.35
CA TYR A 15 34.27 0.30 -2.30
C TYR A 15 33.72 1.45 -1.44
N ALA A 16 33.27 2.53 -2.07
CA ALA A 16 32.43 3.51 -1.38
C ALA A 16 31.03 2.87 -1.25
N VAL A 17 30.80 2.17 -0.15
CA VAL A 17 29.45 1.80 0.27
C VAL A 17 28.76 3.11 0.66
N VAL A 18 27.90 3.62 -0.22
CA VAL A 18 26.90 4.61 0.20
C VAL A 18 25.81 3.80 0.90
N LEU A 19 25.99 3.59 2.21
CA LEU A 19 24.89 3.16 3.07
C LEU A 19 23.84 4.26 2.98
N ALA A 20 22.60 3.89 2.64
CA ALA A 20 21.45 4.75 2.84
C ALA A 20 21.38 5.09 4.34
N THR A 21 21.96 6.21 4.75
CA THR A 21 21.93 6.61 6.15
C THR A 21 20.52 7.07 6.45
N ALA A 22 19.81 6.31 7.29
CA ALA A 22 18.69 6.87 8.03
C ALA A 22 19.12 8.25 8.55
N VAL A 23 18.32 9.28 8.28
CA VAL A 23 18.71 10.67 8.57
C VAL A 23 19.04 10.76 10.06
N GLN A 24 20.32 11.03 10.35
CA GLN A 24 20.81 11.12 11.71
C GLN A 24 20.44 12.49 12.29
N CYS A 25 20.11 12.50 13.58
CA CYS A 25 19.67 13.68 14.32
C CYS A 25 20.24 13.66 15.74
N GLY A 26 20.06 14.76 16.47
CA GLY A 26 20.42 14.82 17.88
C GLY A 26 21.91 15.08 18.13
N GLU A 27 22.37 14.85 19.36
CA GLU A 27 23.69 15.28 19.84
C GLU A 27 24.84 14.64 19.04
N GLU A 28 24.70 13.35 18.72
CA GLU A 28 25.70 12.58 17.97
C GLU A 28 25.83 13.06 16.51
N ALA A 29 24.80 13.75 15.99
CA ALA A 29 24.78 14.38 14.68
C ALA A 29 25.08 15.89 14.74
N GLY A 30 25.68 16.39 15.83
CA GLY A 30 25.99 17.82 15.99
C GLY A 30 24.77 18.72 16.14
N GLY A 31 23.66 18.18 16.68
CA GLY A 31 22.39 18.89 16.82
C GLY A 31 21.51 18.82 15.57
N GLY A 32 21.72 17.82 14.71
CA GLY A 32 20.93 17.61 13.50
C GLY A 32 19.43 17.52 13.79
N LEU A 33 18.63 18.25 13.02
CA LEU A 33 17.17 18.25 13.10
C LEU A 33 16.57 17.23 12.14
N CYS A 34 15.45 16.64 12.53
CA CYS A 34 14.71 15.77 11.64
C CYS A 34 13.90 16.57 10.61
N PRO A 35 13.91 16.17 9.33
CA PRO A 35 13.04 16.75 8.32
C PRO A 35 11.57 16.65 8.72
N GLY A 36 10.81 17.73 8.53
CA GLY A 36 9.38 17.76 8.84
C GLY A 36 9.04 17.81 10.33
N GLU A 37 9.98 18.23 11.18
CA GLU A 37 9.79 18.40 12.63
C GLU A 37 9.39 17.11 13.38
N ILE A 38 9.72 15.95 12.82
CA ILE A 38 9.51 14.65 13.48
C ILE A 38 10.52 14.39 14.61
N CYS A 39 10.27 13.36 15.41
CA CYS A 39 11.02 13.10 16.63
C CYS A 39 12.41 12.54 16.36
N CYS A 40 13.38 12.95 17.17
CA CYS A 40 14.70 12.36 17.20
C CYS A 40 14.80 11.36 18.35
N SER A 41 14.97 10.08 18.04
CA SER A 41 15.11 9.02 19.04
C SER A 41 16.37 9.17 19.89
N LYS A 42 16.41 8.42 21.00
CA LYS A 42 17.61 8.27 21.85
C LYS A 42 18.87 7.89 21.08
N TRP A 43 18.72 7.21 19.95
CA TRP A 43 19.83 6.69 19.14
C TRP A 43 20.21 7.60 17.97
N GLY A 44 19.68 8.83 17.93
CA GLY A 44 20.03 9.81 16.91
C GLY A 44 19.43 9.52 15.54
N TYR A 45 18.24 8.93 15.50
CA TYR A 45 17.49 8.68 14.26
C TYR A 45 16.11 9.33 14.29
N CYS A 46 15.68 9.81 13.12
CA CYS A 46 14.37 10.43 12.93
C CYS A 46 13.25 9.41 12.77
N GLY A 47 12.12 9.65 13.42
CA GLY A 47 10.92 8.82 13.31
C GLY A 47 9.73 9.41 14.09
N THR A 48 8.56 8.78 13.95
CA THR A 48 7.29 9.29 14.49
C THR A 48 6.62 8.37 15.51
N THR A 49 7.18 7.19 15.76
CA THR A 49 6.56 6.23 16.69
C THR A 49 6.97 6.52 18.15
N ASN A 50 6.29 5.90 19.11
CA ASN A 50 6.58 6.07 20.54
C ASN A 50 8.04 5.79 20.94
N SER A 51 8.75 4.88 20.23
CA SER A 51 10.18 4.62 20.49
C SER A 51 11.09 5.79 20.08
N TYR A 52 10.61 6.68 19.22
CA TYR A 52 11.30 7.89 18.78
C TYR A 52 10.84 9.12 19.53
N CYS A 53 9.55 9.21 19.84
CA CYS A 53 8.90 10.43 20.32
C CYS A 53 8.73 10.50 21.83
N LEU A 54 8.58 9.37 22.54
CA LEU A 54 8.30 9.45 23.97
C LEU A 54 9.55 9.87 24.75
N VAL A 55 9.38 10.84 25.64
CA VAL A 55 10.43 11.26 26.57
C VAL A 55 10.90 10.09 27.43
N GLU A 56 10.00 9.19 27.85
CA GLU A 56 10.36 7.97 28.59
C GLU A 56 11.29 7.02 27.80
N ASN A 57 11.23 7.04 26.46
CA ASN A 57 12.09 6.25 25.59
C ASN A 57 13.41 6.96 25.23
N GLY A 58 13.65 8.13 25.83
CA GLY A 58 14.88 8.91 25.65
C GLY A 58 14.93 9.72 24.36
N CYS A 59 13.77 10.14 23.84
CA CYS A 59 13.71 11.10 22.74
C CYS A 59 14.58 12.34 23.02
N GLN A 60 15.33 12.79 22.01
CA GLN A 60 16.27 13.92 22.09
C GLN A 60 15.64 15.24 21.62
N LEU A 61 14.82 15.22 20.57
CA LEU A 61 14.22 16.41 19.95
C LEU A 61 12.78 16.10 19.50
N ASN A 62 11.90 17.10 19.57
CA ASN A 62 10.48 17.03 19.19
C ASN A 62 9.71 15.90 19.89
N CYS A 63 9.87 15.80 21.22
CA CYS A 63 9.37 14.70 22.04
C CYS A 63 7.96 14.96 22.61
N GLY A 64 7.22 13.89 22.88
CA GLY A 64 5.94 13.90 23.57
C GLY A 64 6.04 13.27 24.97
N ASP A 65 5.36 13.90 25.94
CA ASP A 65 5.13 13.36 27.28
C ASP A 65 3.84 12.53 27.23
N GLY A 66 3.93 11.22 27.46
CA GLY A 66 2.87 10.24 27.21
C GLY A 66 1.57 10.35 28.01
N ASP A 67 1.07 11.54 28.33
CA ASP A 67 -0.23 11.75 28.96
C ASP A 67 -0.80 13.14 28.63
N SER A 68 -1.95 13.20 27.93
CA SER A 68 -3.05 14.16 28.21
C SER A 68 -4.19 14.04 27.20
N GLY A 69 -5.22 13.29 27.59
CA GLY A 69 -6.59 13.64 27.28
C GLY A 69 -7.18 14.54 28.38
N GLY A 70 -7.79 15.67 27.99
CA GLY A 70 -8.98 16.20 28.67
C GLY A 70 -8.87 17.52 29.46
N GLY A 71 -9.39 18.61 28.85
CA GLY A 71 -10.47 19.40 29.46
C GLY A 71 -10.20 20.88 29.79
N GLY A 72 -10.89 21.81 29.09
CA GLY A 72 -11.03 23.19 29.59
C GLY A 72 -11.52 24.33 28.69
N GLY A 73 -12.57 24.14 27.87
CA GLY A 73 -13.54 25.21 27.55
C GLY A 73 -13.32 26.12 26.33
N GLY A 74 -14.23 26.03 25.34
CA GLY A 74 -14.62 27.19 24.53
C GLY A 74 -14.71 27.03 23.00
N GLY A 75 -15.71 26.29 22.49
CA GLY A 75 -16.47 26.66 21.28
C GLY A 75 -15.84 26.57 19.88
N ARG A 76 -16.43 25.67 19.08
CA ARG A 76 -16.53 25.60 17.59
C ARG A 76 -15.46 24.80 16.81
N ARG A 77 -15.95 23.66 16.29
CA ARG A 77 -15.68 23.00 15.00
C ARG A 77 -14.24 22.56 14.68
N GLY A 78 -14.00 21.26 14.94
CA GLY A 78 -13.43 20.27 14.02
C GLY A 78 -12.09 20.58 13.37
N SER A 79 -11.00 20.09 13.97
CA SER A 79 -9.77 19.70 13.30
C SER A 79 -8.90 18.94 14.32
N GLY A 80 -8.99 17.61 14.33
CA GLY A 80 -8.04 16.76 15.04
C GLY A 80 -6.83 16.53 14.12
N GLY A 81 -5.79 17.37 14.24
CA GLY A 81 -4.52 17.17 13.52
C GLY A 81 -3.86 15.89 14.01
N ASP A 82 -3.32 15.00 13.19
CA ASP A 82 -2.41 15.20 12.05
C ASP A 82 -2.54 14.08 10.98
N GLY A 83 -3.63 13.31 11.00
CA GLY A 83 -3.85 12.14 10.12
C GLY A 83 -4.27 12.47 8.68
N GLY A 84 -4.42 13.75 8.35
CA GLY A 84 -4.90 14.21 7.04
C GLY A 84 -6.33 13.73 6.74
N ALA A 85 -6.71 13.77 5.46
CA ALA A 85 -8.06 13.41 5.04
C ALA A 85 -8.42 11.95 5.36
N LEU A 86 -7.43 11.06 5.40
CA LEU A 86 -7.60 9.66 5.80
C LEU A 86 -7.88 9.54 7.32
N GLY A 87 -7.12 10.24 8.16
CA GLY A 87 -7.31 10.22 9.62
C GLY A 87 -8.66 10.77 10.08
N ASP A 88 -9.30 11.62 9.28
CA ASP A 88 -10.69 12.06 9.51
C ASP A 88 -11.71 10.93 9.33
N ILE A 89 -11.38 9.90 8.56
CA ILE A 89 -12.27 8.79 8.18
C ILE A 89 -12.01 7.55 9.02
N ILE A 90 -10.73 7.22 9.26
CA ILE A 90 -10.31 6.03 10.00
C ILE A 90 -9.32 6.43 11.10
N SER A 91 -9.68 6.17 12.35
CA SER A 91 -8.75 6.33 13.48
C SER A 91 -7.83 5.13 13.62
N SER A 92 -6.80 5.25 14.45
CA SER A 92 -5.92 4.12 14.78
C SER A 92 -6.72 2.95 15.37
N GLU A 93 -7.66 3.23 16.27
CA GLU A 93 -8.52 2.20 16.88
C GLU A 93 -9.37 1.49 15.82
N MET A 94 -9.99 2.25 14.90
CA MET A 94 -10.78 1.67 13.81
C MET A 94 -9.90 0.81 12.89
N PHE A 95 -8.68 1.23 12.59
CA PHE A 95 -7.72 0.43 11.82
C PHE A 95 -7.37 -0.89 12.52
N GLU A 96 -7.14 -0.88 13.83
CA GLU A 96 -6.91 -2.09 14.62
C GLU A 96 -8.15 -3.02 14.64
N GLU A 97 -9.36 -2.46 14.75
CA GLU A 97 -10.61 -3.23 14.71
C GLU A 97 -10.89 -3.83 13.32
N MET A 98 -10.52 -3.12 12.25
CA MET A 98 -10.66 -3.61 10.88
C MET A 98 -9.70 -4.77 10.62
N LEU A 99 -8.47 -4.70 11.13
CA LEU A 99 -7.40 -5.66 10.87
C LEU A 99 -6.91 -6.39 12.15
N PRO A 100 -7.79 -7.09 12.88
CA PRO A 100 -7.51 -7.56 14.24
C PRO A 100 -6.50 -8.72 14.29
N TYR A 101 -6.41 -9.52 13.22
CA TYR A 101 -5.52 -10.69 13.18
C TYR A 101 -4.25 -10.51 12.37
N ARG A 102 -3.98 -9.32 11.79
CA ARG A 102 -2.77 -9.10 10.96
C ARG A 102 -1.46 -9.34 11.72
N ASN A 103 -1.48 -9.12 13.04
CA ASN A 103 -0.34 -9.34 13.95
C ASN A 103 -0.36 -10.70 14.64
N HIS A 104 -1.28 -11.60 14.26
CA HIS A 104 -1.32 -12.95 14.80
C HIS A 104 -0.05 -13.72 14.40
N TYR A 105 0.50 -14.55 15.29
CA TYR A 105 1.77 -15.28 15.06
C TYR A 105 1.76 -16.25 13.87
N LEU A 106 0.59 -16.50 13.27
CA LEU A 106 0.44 -17.32 12.06
C LEU A 106 0.58 -16.51 10.77
N CYS A 107 0.58 -15.18 10.87
CA CYS A 107 0.75 -14.28 9.75
C CYS A 107 2.23 -14.04 9.48
N ALA A 108 2.65 -14.23 8.23
CA ALA A 108 4.03 -13.98 7.81
C ALA A 108 4.40 -12.49 7.91
N ALA A 109 3.42 -11.61 7.77
CA ALA A 109 3.57 -10.16 7.91
C ALA A 109 3.25 -9.62 9.31
N ALA A 110 3.25 -10.48 10.35
CA ALA A 110 2.94 -10.03 11.71
C ALA A 110 3.86 -8.88 12.14
N ASN A 111 3.26 -7.80 12.65
CA ASN A 111 3.89 -6.53 13.05
C ASN A 111 4.49 -5.69 11.91
N PHE A 112 4.23 -6.03 10.64
CA PHE A 112 4.69 -5.25 9.51
C PHE A 112 3.79 -4.04 9.24
N TYR A 113 2.48 -4.25 9.11
CA TYR A 113 1.52 -3.22 8.71
C TYR A 113 1.05 -2.38 9.91
N THR A 114 1.41 -1.09 9.92
CA THR A 114 1.07 -0.14 10.98
C THR A 114 0.18 0.99 10.49
N TYR A 115 -0.64 1.53 11.39
CA TYR A 115 -1.50 2.68 11.10
C TYR A 115 -0.68 3.91 10.69
N ASP A 116 0.41 4.20 11.41
CA ASP A 116 1.29 5.34 11.12
C ASP A 116 1.86 5.28 9.71
N ALA A 117 2.26 4.09 9.24
CA ALA A 117 2.76 3.91 7.88
C ALA A 117 1.67 4.09 6.83
N PHE A 118 0.43 3.67 7.12
CA PHE A 118 -0.71 3.89 6.24
C PHE A 118 -1.02 5.40 6.10
N ILE A 119 -1.07 6.12 7.23
CA ILE A 119 -1.26 7.57 7.25
C ILE A 119 -0.11 8.30 6.54
N ALA A 120 1.14 7.91 6.81
CA ALA A 120 2.32 8.50 6.17
C ALA A 120 2.31 8.31 4.65
N ALA A 121 1.95 7.11 4.18
CA ALA A 121 1.82 6.84 2.75
C ALA A 121 0.66 7.64 2.13
N ALA A 122 -0.52 7.67 2.78
CA ALA A 122 -1.69 8.40 2.29
C ALA A 122 -1.46 9.90 2.15
N LYS A 123 -0.62 10.51 3.00
CA LYS A 123 -0.22 11.92 2.86
C LYS A 123 0.48 12.24 1.53
N LEU A 124 1.06 11.24 0.85
CA LEU A 124 1.68 11.38 -0.47
C LEU A 124 0.66 11.25 -1.63
N TYR A 125 -0.58 10.85 -1.33
CA TYR A 125 -1.69 10.73 -2.28
C TYR A 125 -2.88 11.57 -1.79
N PRO A 126 -2.79 12.91 -1.85
CA PRO A 126 -3.67 13.82 -1.11
C PRO A 126 -5.15 13.75 -1.49
N ASP A 127 -5.49 13.20 -2.66
CA ASP A 127 -6.87 13.01 -3.10
C ASP A 127 -7.52 11.75 -2.50
N PHE A 128 -6.70 10.76 -2.08
CA PHE A 128 -7.20 9.54 -1.44
C PHE A 128 -7.91 9.88 -0.13
N ALA A 129 -9.14 9.39 0.01
CA ALA A 129 -10.03 9.69 1.14
C ALA A 129 -10.33 11.19 1.32
N ALA A 130 -10.06 12.04 0.33
CA ALA A 130 -10.33 13.48 0.35
C ALA A 130 -11.36 13.93 -0.69
N THR A 131 -11.71 13.06 -1.64
CA THR A 131 -12.62 13.37 -2.75
C THR A 131 -14.07 13.02 -2.43
N GLY A 132 -15.00 13.92 -2.79
CA GLY A 132 -16.43 13.71 -2.64
C GLY A 132 -16.99 14.03 -1.26
N ASP A 133 -18.22 13.58 -0.99
CA ASP A 133 -18.85 13.72 0.32
C ASP A 133 -18.29 12.70 1.33
N ASN A 134 -18.71 12.82 2.59
CA ASN A 134 -18.21 11.98 3.67
C ASN A 134 -18.48 10.48 3.43
N ASP A 135 -19.62 10.15 2.83
CA ASP A 135 -19.98 8.76 2.52
C ASP A 135 -19.11 8.21 1.38
N THR A 136 -18.77 9.04 0.40
CA THR A 136 -17.84 8.68 -0.68
C THR A 136 -16.43 8.44 -0.15
N ARG A 137 -15.93 9.32 0.71
CA ARG A 137 -14.62 9.15 1.37
C ARG A 137 -14.57 7.86 2.22
N LYS A 138 -15.64 7.57 2.97
CA LYS A 138 -15.76 6.31 3.73
C LYS A 138 -15.78 5.08 2.83
N ARG A 139 -16.58 5.11 1.75
CA ARG A 139 -16.63 4.01 0.77
C ARG A 139 -15.28 3.77 0.12
N GLU A 140 -14.55 4.83 -0.23
CA GLU A 140 -13.21 4.70 -0.79
C GLU A 140 -12.26 3.99 0.17
N VAL A 141 -12.21 4.40 1.45
CA VAL A 141 -11.36 3.75 2.45
C VAL A 141 -11.75 2.29 2.66
N ALA A 142 -13.06 2.00 2.77
CA ALA A 142 -13.56 0.62 2.88
C ALA A 142 -13.21 -0.22 1.64
N ALA A 143 -13.33 0.34 0.43
CA ALA A 143 -13.04 -0.36 -0.81
C ALA A 143 -11.54 -0.64 -0.96
N PHE A 144 -10.69 0.35 -0.67
CA PHE A 144 -9.25 0.17 -0.67
C PHE A 144 -8.82 -0.92 0.31
N LEU A 145 -9.22 -0.82 1.58
CA LEU A 145 -8.89 -1.82 2.60
C LEU A 145 -9.51 -3.18 2.30
N GLY A 146 -10.71 -3.20 1.69
CA GLY A 146 -11.39 -4.43 1.27
C GLY A 146 -10.58 -5.21 0.24
N GLN A 147 -10.14 -4.52 -0.80
CA GLN A 147 -9.34 -5.11 -1.86
C GLN A 147 -7.97 -5.57 -1.37
N THR A 148 -7.25 -4.71 -0.64
CA THR A 148 -5.91 -5.07 -0.13
C THR A 148 -5.97 -6.16 0.93
N SER A 149 -7.05 -6.24 1.73
CA SER A 149 -7.28 -7.34 2.66
C SER A 149 -7.44 -8.67 1.92
N GLU A 150 -8.19 -8.70 0.82
CA GLU A 150 -8.31 -9.91 -0.01
C GLU A 150 -6.97 -10.33 -0.61
N GLU A 151 -6.13 -9.40 -1.05
CA GLU A 151 -4.83 -9.78 -1.63
C GLU A 151 -3.86 -10.40 -0.63
N THR A 152 -4.04 -10.07 0.65
CA THR A 152 -3.10 -10.36 1.75
C THR A 152 -3.70 -11.26 2.83
N THR A 153 -4.88 -11.82 2.56
CA THR A 153 -5.68 -12.55 3.54
C THR A 153 -5.04 -13.86 3.99
N GLY A 154 -5.14 -14.15 5.29
CA GLY A 154 -4.82 -15.46 5.87
C GLY A 154 -5.92 -16.51 5.71
N ARG A 155 -7.14 -16.10 5.28
CA ARG A 155 -8.36 -16.93 5.12
C ARG A 155 -8.57 -17.98 6.20
N LYS A 156 -8.57 -17.56 7.48
CA LYS A 156 -8.82 -18.51 8.56
C LYS A 156 -10.31 -18.82 8.67
N ALA A 157 -10.65 -20.11 8.62
CA ALA A 157 -12.03 -20.58 8.74
C ALA A 157 -12.73 -20.05 10.01
N GLY A 158 -13.94 -19.51 9.85
CA GLY A 158 -14.76 -18.94 10.93
C GLY A 158 -14.45 -17.48 11.28
N ALA A 159 -13.50 -16.84 10.60
CA ALA A 159 -13.16 -15.43 10.74
C ALA A 159 -12.59 -14.86 9.43
N GLU A 160 -13.05 -15.37 8.28
CA GLU A 160 -12.40 -15.24 6.97
C GLU A 160 -12.10 -13.79 6.58
N TYR A 161 -12.96 -12.85 7.00
CA TYR A 161 -12.89 -11.42 6.69
C TYR A 161 -12.28 -10.54 7.78
N ALA A 162 -11.62 -11.16 8.76
CA ALA A 162 -10.86 -10.49 9.82
C ALA A 162 -9.34 -10.75 9.70
N TRP A 163 -8.91 -11.49 8.66
CA TRP A 163 -7.53 -11.95 8.45
C TRP A 163 -6.84 -11.25 7.28
N GLY A 164 -7.32 -10.08 6.86
CA GLY A 164 -6.61 -9.22 5.91
C GLY A 164 -5.25 -8.80 6.46
N TYR A 165 -4.32 -8.47 5.56
CA TYR A 165 -2.96 -8.02 5.90
C TYR A 165 -2.10 -9.05 6.63
N CYS A 166 -2.38 -10.35 6.44
CA CYS A 166 -1.63 -11.45 7.04
C CYS A 166 -0.33 -11.78 6.28
N TYR A 167 -0.26 -11.40 5.00
CA TYR A 167 0.90 -11.58 4.12
C TYR A 167 1.33 -10.26 3.49
N ASN A 168 2.63 -10.08 3.28
CA ASN A 168 3.23 -8.97 2.52
C ASN A 168 3.99 -9.47 1.28
N GLU A 169 3.89 -10.76 0.99
CA GLU A 169 4.45 -11.41 -0.18
C GLU A 169 3.57 -12.53 -0.70
N ASN A 170 3.72 -12.84 -1.98
CA ASN A 170 2.98 -13.94 -2.59
C ASN A 170 3.54 -15.28 -2.11
N VAL A 171 2.70 -16.04 -1.43
CA VAL A 171 3.01 -17.40 -0.99
C VAL A 171 2.95 -18.34 -2.19
N ASN A 172 3.97 -19.18 -2.38
CA ASN A 172 4.05 -20.17 -3.47
C ASN A 172 4.00 -19.59 -4.90
N CYS A 173 4.75 -18.51 -5.15
CA CYS A 173 4.91 -17.95 -6.48
C CYS A 173 5.75 -18.90 -7.37
N LEU A 174 5.09 -19.72 -8.20
CA LEU A 174 5.77 -20.63 -9.14
C LEU A 174 6.09 -19.98 -10.50
N ALA A 175 5.49 -18.84 -10.80
CA ALA A 175 5.68 -18.10 -12.04
C ALA A 175 6.47 -16.82 -11.78
N ASP A 176 7.42 -16.54 -12.66
CA ASP A 176 8.35 -15.41 -12.58
C ASP A 176 7.71 -14.04 -12.85
N TYR A 177 6.40 -13.98 -13.07
CA TYR A 177 5.58 -12.80 -13.42
C TYR A 177 6.39 -11.67 -14.10
N CYS A 178 7.12 -12.05 -15.13
CA CYS A 178 8.06 -11.21 -15.84
C CYS A 178 7.66 -11.21 -17.31
N ASP A 179 7.19 -10.05 -17.77
CA ASP A 179 6.87 -9.81 -19.16
C ASP A 179 8.06 -9.13 -19.83
N TYR A 180 8.37 -9.52 -21.07
CA TYR A 180 9.39 -8.82 -21.84
C TYR A 180 8.95 -7.37 -22.09
N ASN A 181 9.58 -6.42 -21.38
CA ASN A 181 9.32 -5.01 -21.52
C ASN A 181 10.65 -4.23 -21.52
N PRO A 182 11.09 -3.67 -22.68
CA PRO A 182 12.34 -2.93 -22.77
C PRO A 182 12.44 -1.73 -21.82
N ASN A 183 11.31 -1.11 -21.46
CA ASN A 183 11.28 0.01 -20.54
C ASN A 183 11.38 -0.43 -19.07
N TYR A 184 10.98 -1.66 -18.76
CA TYR A 184 10.92 -2.22 -17.40
C TYR A 184 11.54 -3.61 -17.38
N PRO A 185 12.86 -3.77 -17.61
CA PRO A 185 13.48 -5.08 -17.69
C PRO A 185 13.44 -5.82 -16.33
N CYS A 186 13.43 -7.15 -16.37
CA CYS A 186 13.44 -7.99 -15.17
C CYS A 186 14.88 -8.18 -14.67
N TYR A 187 15.12 -7.90 -13.38
CA TYR A 187 16.42 -8.09 -12.74
C TYR A 187 16.40 -9.21 -11.68
N HIS A 188 15.37 -9.28 -10.81
CA HIS A 188 15.20 -10.33 -9.80
C HIS A 188 13.71 -10.62 -9.47
N LEU A 189 13.43 -11.79 -8.88
CA LEU A 189 12.17 -12.56 -8.98
C LEU A 189 11.25 -12.55 -7.74
N SER A 190 11.45 -11.67 -6.75
CA SER A 190 10.61 -11.68 -5.53
C SER A 190 9.62 -10.52 -5.50
N PHE A 191 8.40 -10.75 -6.01
CA PHE A 191 7.33 -9.75 -5.95
C PHE A 191 6.65 -9.73 -4.57
N ALA A 192 6.37 -8.53 -4.08
CA ALA A 192 5.49 -8.22 -2.95
C ALA A 192 4.06 -7.97 -3.45
N MET A 193 3.08 -8.42 -2.66
CA MET A 193 1.63 -8.21 -2.78
C MET A 193 0.97 -8.53 -4.15
N ASN A 194 -0.11 -9.32 -4.15
CA ASN A 194 -0.78 -9.77 -5.38
C ASN A 194 -1.40 -8.65 -6.24
N THR A 195 -1.75 -7.47 -5.69
CA THR A 195 -2.15 -6.29 -6.50
C THR A 195 -1.01 -5.73 -7.35
N PHE A 196 0.24 -6.05 -7.02
CA PHE A 196 1.43 -5.42 -7.57
C PHE A 196 2.33 -6.50 -8.18
N VAL A 197 1.83 -7.13 -9.24
CA VAL A 197 2.48 -8.22 -9.97
C VAL A 197 2.94 -7.71 -11.35
N GLY A 198 4.13 -8.12 -11.79
CA GLY A 198 4.69 -7.71 -13.08
C GLY A 198 5.76 -6.62 -12.97
N ASN A 199 6.89 -6.83 -13.65
CA ASN A 199 7.99 -5.86 -13.79
C ASN A 199 7.53 -4.46 -14.22
N TYR A 200 6.50 -4.36 -15.07
CA TYR A 200 5.97 -3.07 -15.51
C TYR A 200 5.35 -2.25 -14.35
N ASN A 201 4.70 -2.89 -13.38
CA ASN A 201 4.13 -2.20 -12.22
C ASN A 201 5.24 -1.65 -11.31
N TYR A 202 6.26 -2.47 -10.99
CA TYR A 202 7.45 -2.03 -10.23
C TYR A 202 8.14 -0.85 -10.90
N GLY A 203 8.30 -0.95 -12.22
CA GLY A 203 8.90 0.10 -13.02
C GLY A 203 8.09 1.40 -13.01
N GLN A 204 6.77 1.35 -13.25
CA GLN A 204 5.93 2.55 -13.30
C GLN A 204 5.75 3.21 -11.92
N PHE A 205 5.54 2.43 -10.87
CA PHE A 205 5.52 2.95 -9.50
C PHE A 205 6.88 3.56 -9.15
N GLY A 206 7.98 2.86 -9.42
CA GLY A 206 9.31 3.38 -9.19
C GLY A 206 9.59 4.65 -9.98
N GLU A 207 9.14 4.77 -11.22
CA GLU A 207 9.21 6.04 -11.97
C GLU A 207 8.45 7.16 -11.25
N SER A 208 7.26 6.89 -10.73
CA SER A 208 6.44 7.89 -10.04
C SER A 208 7.08 8.47 -8.77
N ILE A 209 8.00 7.73 -8.15
CA ILE A 209 8.73 8.15 -6.93
C ILE A 209 10.24 8.35 -7.17
N GLY A 210 10.70 8.33 -8.41
CA GLY A 210 12.12 8.50 -8.76
C GLY A 210 13.04 7.31 -8.41
N GLN A 211 12.49 6.12 -8.13
CA GLN A 211 13.19 4.90 -7.73
C GLN A 211 13.03 3.74 -8.73
N LYS A 212 12.78 4.03 -10.02
CA LYS A 212 12.56 3.02 -11.08
C LYS A 212 13.55 1.85 -11.02
N TYR A 213 14.84 2.15 -11.13
CA TYR A 213 15.87 1.11 -11.21
C TYR A 213 16.07 0.38 -9.89
N GLU A 214 15.88 1.07 -8.76
CA GLU A 214 15.98 0.48 -7.44
C GLU A 214 14.86 -0.54 -7.24
N LEU A 215 13.60 -0.19 -7.51
CA LEU A 215 12.48 -1.12 -7.37
C LEU A 215 12.46 -2.25 -8.40
N LEU A 216 13.01 -2.04 -9.60
CA LEU A 216 13.18 -3.13 -10.58
C LEU A 216 14.26 -4.14 -10.17
N GLN A 217 15.32 -3.68 -9.49
CA GLN A 217 16.44 -4.54 -9.05
C GLN A 217 16.23 -5.14 -7.66
N HIS A 218 15.51 -4.41 -6.79
CA HIS A 218 15.30 -4.71 -5.38
C HIS A 218 13.80 -4.70 -5.01
N PRO A 219 12.96 -5.53 -5.64
CA PRO A 219 11.53 -5.58 -5.36
C PRO A 219 11.19 -5.99 -3.91
N GLU A 220 12.12 -6.63 -3.20
CA GLU A 220 12.03 -6.95 -1.77
C GLU A 220 11.90 -5.72 -0.85
N LEU A 221 12.22 -4.52 -1.33
CA LEU A 221 12.02 -3.28 -0.58
C LEU A 221 10.56 -3.10 -0.17
N LEU A 222 9.60 -3.56 -0.98
CA LEU A 222 8.17 -3.50 -0.65
C LEU A 222 7.75 -4.44 0.50
N LYS A 223 8.61 -5.42 0.86
CA LYS A 223 8.37 -6.37 1.95
C LYS A 223 9.07 -5.96 3.25
N THR A 224 9.99 -5.00 3.17
CA THR A 224 10.83 -4.57 4.30
C THR A 224 10.57 -3.12 4.70
N ASN A 225 10.02 -2.30 3.79
CA ASN A 225 9.61 -0.93 4.06
C ASN A 225 8.07 -0.82 3.99
N VAL A 226 7.42 -0.76 5.15
CA VAL A 226 5.95 -0.71 5.27
C VAL A 226 5.34 0.52 4.60
N THR A 227 5.95 1.71 4.74
CA THR A 227 5.43 2.92 4.10
C THR A 227 5.50 2.79 2.58
N LEU A 228 6.60 2.26 2.05
CA LEU A 228 6.74 2.01 0.62
C LEU A 228 5.76 0.93 0.13
N SER A 229 5.45 -0.07 0.95
CA SER A 229 4.43 -1.09 0.69
C SER A 229 3.01 -0.48 0.57
N PHE A 230 2.63 0.42 1.48
CA PHE A 230 1.37 1.15 1.35
C PHE A 230 1.38 2.12 0.17
N MET A 231 2.52 2.78 -0.10
CA MET A 231 2.64 3.67 -1.25
C MET A 231 2.43 2.93 -2.57
N SER A 232 2.88 1.69 -2.72
CA SER A 232 2.65 0.92 -3.95
C SER A 232 1.17 0.54 -4.12
N ALA A 233 0.48 0.17 -3.04
CA ALA A 233 -0.96 -0.08 -3.05
C ALA A 233 -1.76 1.18 -3.43
N LEU A 234 -1.43 2.31 -2.79
CA LEU A 234 -2.06 3.60 -3.08
C LEU A 234 -1.74 4.06 -4.50
N TRP A 235 -0.51 3.91 -4.97
CA TRP A 235 -0.16 4.19 -6.36
C TRP A 235 -1.05 3.42 -7.32
N PHE A 236 -1.21 2.10 -7.11
CA PHE A 236 -2.08 1.28 -7.96
C PHE A 236 -3.53 1.75 -7.91
N TRP A 237 -4.04 2.07 -6.72
CA TRP A 237 -5.40 2.56 -6.51
C TRP A 237 -5.68 3.88 -7.24
N MET A 238 -4.71 4.80 -7.21
CA MET A 238 -4.83 6.16 -7.72
C MET A 238 -4.49 6.28 -9.21
N THR A 239 -3.74 5.33 -9.78
CA THR A 239 -3.18 5.45 -11.14
C THR A 239 -4.02 4.73 -12.18
N ALA A 240 -4.53 5.48 -13.16
CA ALA A 240 -5.20 4.89 -14.31
C ALA A 240 -4.19 4.18 -15.23
N GLN A 241 -4.53 2.97 -15.67
CA GLN A 241 -3.75 2.20 -16.64
C GLN A 241 -4.65 1.88 -17.85
N PRO A 242 -4.73 2.77 -18.86
CA PRO A 242 -5.66 2.62 -19.98
C PRO A 242 -5.60 1.22 -20.61
N PRO A 243 -6.76 0.57 -20.86
CA PRO A 243 -8.11 1.15 -20.83
C PRO A 243 -8.76 1.21 -19.44
N LYS A 244 -8.10 0.76 -18.37
CA LYS A 244 -8.64 0.78 -17.01
C LYS A 244 -8.61 2.22 -16.47
N PRO A 245 -9.72 2.73 -15.89
CA PRO A 245 -9.64 3.90 -15.02
C PRO A 245 -8.88 3.55 -13.73
N SER A 246 -8.59 4.55 -12.89
CA SER A 246 -8.10 4.27 -11.53
C SER A 246 -9.27 3.79 -10.65
N CYS A 247 -8.98 2.94 -9.66
CA CYS A 247 -9.98 2.56 -8.65
C CYS A 247 -10.51 3.79 -7.91
N HIS A 248 -9.64 4.78 -7.63
CA HIS A 248 -10.03 6.08 -7.07
C HIS A 248 -11.14 6.74 -7.90
N SER A 249 -10.90 6.97 -9.19
CA SER A 249 -11.87 7.67 -10.05
C SER A 249 -13.19 6.92 -10.18
N GLU A 250 -13.18 5.59 -10.10
CA GLU A 250 -14.38 4.75 -10.08
C GLU A 250 -15.18 5.02 -8.80
N ILE A 251 -14.58 4.77 -7.62
CA ILE A 251 -15.30 4.79 -6.35
C ILE A 251 -15.76 6.20 -5.94
N THR A 252 -15.05 7.24 -6.40
CA THR A 252 -15.41 8.65 -6.17
C THR A 252 -16.42 9.18 -7.20
N GLY A 253 -16.75 8.38 -8.22
CA GLY A 253 -17.73 8.70 -9.25
C GLY A 253 -17.23 9.68 -10.32
N GLU A 254 -15.93 9.94 -10.39
CA GLU A 254 -15.31 10.77 -11.44
C GLU A 254 -15.27 10.05 -12.79
N TRP A 255 -15.00 8.75 -12.78
CA TRP A 255 -15.06 7.92 -13.97
C TRP A 255 -16.50 7.78 -14.46
N LYS A 256 -16.71 8.09 -15.73
CA LYS A 256 -17.98 7.86 -16.43
C LYS A 256 -17.78 6.74 -17.44
N PRO A 257 -18.58 5.65 -17.37
CA PRO A 257 -18.42 4.52 -18.27
C PRO A 257 -18.66 4.97 -19.72
N SER A 258 -17.78 4.56 -20.62
CA SER A 258 -17.97 4.76 -22.05
C SER A 258 -19.11 3.86 -22.57
N ALA A 259 -19.56 4.09 -23.81
CA ALA A 259 -20.48 3.16 -24.46
C ALA A 259 -19.95 1.71 -24.52
N LYS A 260 -18.62 1.54 -24.65
CA LYS A 260 -17.97 0.22 -24.63
C LYS A 260 -18.01 -0.41 -23.24
N ASP A 261 -17.92 0.39 -22.17
CA ASP A 261 -18.02 -0.08 -20.79
C ASP A 261 -19.43 -0.51 -20.45
N ILE A 262 -20.43 0.31 -20.81
CA ILE A 262 -21.84 -0.01 -20.63
C ILE A 262 -22.20 -1.30 -21.38
N ALA A 263 -21.80 -1.44 -22.65
CA ALA A 263 -22.05 -2.65 -23.43
C ALA A 263 -21.34 -3.90 -22.86
N ALA A 264 -20.23 -3.70 -22.14
CA ALA A 264 -19.49 -4.73 -21.45
C ALA A 264 -20.01 -5.02 -20.03
N GLY A 265 -21.10 -4.38 -19.59
CA GLY A 265 -21.64 -4.51 -18.24
C GLY A 265 -20.83 -3.80 -17.15
N ARG A 266 -19.78 -3.05 -17.50
CA ARG A 266 -18.95 -2.30 -16.55
C ARG A 266 -19.66 -1.01 -16.15
N LEU A 267 -20.42 -1.07 -15.06
CA LEU A 267 -21.17 0.04 -14.47
C LEU A 267 -20.56 0.47 -13.13
N PRO A 268 -20.62 1.77 -12.75
CA PRO A 268 -20.02 2.25 -11.50
C PRO A 268 -20.49 1.45 -10.28
N GLY A 269 -19.54 1.04 -9.46
CA GLY A 269 -19.68 0.21 -8.27
C GLY A 269 -18.44 -0.63 -8.02
N TYR A 270 -18.36 -1.19 -6.81
CA TYR A 270 -17.20 -1.93 -6.32
C TYR A 270 -16.75 -3.07 -7.26
N GLY A 271 -17.66 -3.68 -8.02
CA GLY A 271 -17.33 -4.69 -9.02
C GLY A 271 -16.36 -4.21 -10.10
N VAL A 272 -16.41 -2.93 -10.50
CA VAL A 272 -15.44 -2.39 -11.45
C VAL A 272 -14.05 -2.30 -10.84
N THR A 273 -13.91 -2.01 -9.53
CA THR A 273 -12.60 -2.07 -8.86
C THR A 273 -12.01 -3.49 -8.88
N ILE A 274 -12.85 -4.52 -8.69
CA ILE A 274 -12.44 -5.93 -8.84
C ILE A 274 -11.94 -6.20 -10.26
N ASN A 275 -12.65 -5.68 -11.27
CA ASN A 275 -12.28 -5.83 -12.67
C ASN A 275 -10.96 -5.12 -13.02
N ILE A 276 -10.72 -3.94 -12.45
CA ILE A 276 -9.46 -3.20 -12.60
C ILE A 276 -8.30 -4.01 -12.02
N ILE A 277 -8.46 -4.55 -10.81
CA ILE A 277 -7.41 -5.27 -10.07
C ILE A 277 -7.12 -6.62 -10.72
N ASN A 278 -8.13 -7.49 -10.87
CA ASN A 278 -7.90 -8.88 -11.31
C ASN A 278 -8.97 -9.42 -12.28
N GLY A 279 -9.57 -8.55 -13.10
CA GLY A 279 -10.72 -8.90 -13.91
C GLY A 279 -10.53 -10.08 -14.86
N GLY A 280 -9.35 -10.27 -15.44
CA GLY A 280 -9.11 -11.40 -16.36
C GLY A 280 -9.21 -12.77 -15.69
N PHE A 281 -8.98 -12.83 -14.38
CA PHE A 281 -9.09 -14.05 -13.59
C PHE A 281 -10.43 -14.18 -12.89
N GLU A 282 -11.09 -13.07 -12.53
CA GLU A 282 -12.25 -13.10 -11.63
C GLU A 282 -13.59 -12.71 -12.27
N CYS A 283 -13.57 -11.86 -13.30
CA CYS A 283 -14.77 -11.24 -13.85
C CYS A 283 -15.24 -11.90 -15.15
N GLY A 284 -16.54 -11.75 -15.45
CA GLY A 284 -17.14 -12.23 -16.71
C GLY A 284 -17.26 -13.75 -16.82
N LYS A 285 -17.18 -14.46 -15.69
CA LYS A 285 -17.22 -15.94 -15.61
C LYS A 285 -18.54 -16.47 -15.06
N GLY A 286 -19.54 -15.60 -14.88
CA GLY A 286 -20.74 -15.89 -14.11
C GLY A 286 -20.47 -15.88 -12.60
N GLY A 287 -21.52 -16.02 -11.81
CA GLY A 287 -21.42 -16.02 -10.36
C GLY A 287 -22.68 -16.51 -9.66
N PRO A 288 -22.69 -16.55 -8.32
CA PRO A 288 -21.59 -16.10 -7.43
C PRO A 288 -20.32 -16.97 -7.54
N ASN A 289 -19.16 -16.39 -7.22
CA ASN A 289 -17.89 -17.13 -7.17
C ASN A 289 -17.01 -16.64 -6.01
N ASP A 290 -16.23 -17.56 -5.42
CA ASP A 290 -15.52 -17.32 -4.16
C ASP A 290 -14.56 -16.13 -4.23
N HIS A 291 -13.86 -15.92 -5.35
CA HIS A 291 -12.89 -14.82 -5.47
C HIS A 291 -13.57 -13.45 -5.36
N VAL A 292 -14.63 -13.24 -6.13
CA VAL A 292 -15.39 -11.98 -6.13
C VAL A 292 -16.16 -11.83 -4.80
N GLU A 293 -16.81 -12.88 -4.32
CA GLU A 293 -17.52 -12.85 -3.03
C GLU A 293 -16.59 -12.49 -1.88
N ASN A 294 -15.36 -13.01 -1.84
CA ASN A 294 -14.45 -12.68 -0.74
C ASN A 294 -14.07 -11.20 -0.72
N ARG A 295 -13.84 -10.58 -1.89
CA ARG A 295 -13.62 -9.12 -2.01
C ARG A 295 -14.82 -8.33 -1.52
N ILE A 296 -16.02 -8.76 -1.89
CA ILE A 296 -17.28 -8.11 -1.49
C ILE A 296 -17.46 -8.20 0.02
N ASN A 297 -17.28 -9.37 0.62
CA ASN A 297 -17.50 -9.58 2.05
C ASN A 297 -16.52 -8.76 2.92
N TYR A 298 -15.26 -8.61 2.49
CA TYR A 298 -14.33 -7.66 3.14
C TYR A 298 -14.84 -6.22 3.05
N TYR A 299 -15.27 -5.79 1.86
CA TYR A 299 -15.77 -4.44 1.63
C TYR A 299 -17.05 -4.13 2.43
N GLU A 300 -18.02 -5.05 2.45
CA GLU A 300 -19.26 -4.91 3.21
C GLU A 300 -18.97 -4.80 4.71
N ARG A 301 -18.09 -5.66 5.25
CA ARG A 301 -17.66 -5.58 6.65
C ARG A 301 -17.09 -4.21 6.99
N TYR A 302 -16.19 -3.67 6.15
CA TYR A 302 -15.57 -2.37 6.42
C TYR A 302 -16.54 -1.20 6.23
N CYS A 303 -17.47 -1.30 5.28
CA CYS A 303 -18.55 -0.32 5.13
C CYS A 303 -19.46 -0.29 6.37
N ASP A 304 -19.82 -1.45 6.91
CA ASP A 304 -20.63 -1.56 8.13
C ASP A 304 -19.94 -0.91 9.32
N MET A 305 -18.63 -1.15 9.48
CA MET A 305 -17.82 -0.54 10.54
C MET A 305 -17.73 0.99 10.40
N LEU A 306 -17.65 1.51 9.17
CA LEU A 306 -17.67 2.97 8.92
C LEU A 306 -19.08 3.57 8.90
N GLY A 307 -20.13 2.74 8.98
CA GLY A 307 -21.52 3.16 8.93
C GLY A 307 -21.89 3.82 7.60
N VAL A 308 -21.51 3.21 6.47
CA VAL A 308 -21.82 3.70 5.12
C VAL A 308 -22.45 2.60 4.27
N SER A 309 -23.36 2.96 3.35
CA SER A 309 -23.93 2.00 2.40
C SER A 309 -22.89 1.55 1.37
N TYR A 310 -22.97 0.29 0.94
CA TYR A 310 -22.03 -0.33 -0.01
C TYR A 310 -22.08 0.27 -1.42
N GLY A 311 -23.20 0.89 -1.79
CA GLY A 311 -23.47 1.32 -3.16
C GLY A 311 -23.93 0.16 -4.06
N PRO A 312 -24.21 0.44 -5.34
CA PRO A 312 -24.68 -0.58 -6.29
C PRO A 312 -23.51 -1.36 -6.92
N ASN A 313 -23.85 -2.38 -7.73
CA ASN A 313 -22.93 -3.10 -8.63
C ASN A 313 -21.67 -3.63 -7.92
N LEU A 314 -21.87 -4.39 -6.84
CA LEU A 314 -20.79 -4.91 -5.99
C LEU A 314 -19.96 -5.99 -6.69
N ASP A 315 -20.56 -6.73 -7.62
CA ASP A 315 -19.90 -7.83 -8.31
C ASP A 315 -19.45 -7.47 -9.74
N CYS A 316 -18.59 -8.34 -10.27
CA CYS A 316 -18.18 -8.30 -11.66
C CYS A 316 -18.50 -9.59 -12.43
N TYR A 317 -19.50 -10.36 -11.98
CA TYR A 317 -19.81 -11.69 -12.52
C TYR A 317 -20.05 -11.69 -14.02
N ASN A 318 -20.74 -10.65 -14.50
CA ASN A 318 -21.13 -10.49 -15.89
C ASN A 318 -20.41 -9.32 -16.57
N GLN A 319 -19.38 -8.75 -15.93
CA GLN A 319 -18.58 -7.69 -16.52
C GLN A 319 -17.50 -8.28 -17.42
N VAL A 320 -17.43 -7.84 -18.67
CA VAL A 320 -16.32 -8.21 -19.56
C VAL A 320 -15.02 -7.64 -18.97
N PRO A 321 -13.96 -8.46 -18.78
CA PRO A 321 -12.69 -7.97 -18.23
C PRO A 321 -12.06 -6.86 -19.08
N PHE A 322 -11.46 -5.84 -18.44
CA PHE A 322 -10.72 -4.80 -19.18
C PHE A 322 -9.54 -5.37 -19.99
N ASN A 323 -8.95 -6.48 -19.54
CA ASN A 323 -7.79 -7.13 -20.14
C ASN A 323 -8.15 -8.24 -21.16
N GLN A 324 -9.43 -8.44 -21.47
CA GLN A 324 -9.83 -9.40 -22.51
C GLN A 324 -9.39 -8.85 -23.89
N GLY A 325 -8.26 -9.37 -24.38
CA GLY A 325 -7.59 -8.94 -25.61
C GLY A 325 -6.06 -8.80 -25.50
N LEU A 326 -5.52 -8.63 -24.28
CA LEU A 326 -4.06 -8.51 -24.08
C LEU A 326 -3.34 -9.87 -23.92
N LEU A 327 -4.06 -10.94 -23.56
CA LEU A 327 -3.52 -12.30 -23.44
C LEU A 327 -3.46 -13.07 -24.77
N LEU A 328 -4.00 -12.53 -25.87
CA LEU A 328 -4.00 -13.17 -27.19
C LEU A 328 -2.90 -12.66 -28.13
N GLU A 329 -2.15 -11.62 -27.74
CA GLU A 329 -1.04 -11.07 -28.55
C GLU A 329 0.35 -11.45 -28.00
N SER A 330 0.41 -12.27 -26.94
CA SER A 330 1.66 -12.68 -26.28
C SER A 330 1.86 -14.20 -26.20
N ILE A 331 1.35 -14.96 -27.17
CA ILE A 331 1.72 -16.37 -27.39
C ILE A 331 2.49 -16.47 -28.72
#